data_AF-A0ABD4TEK3-F1
#
_entry.id   AF-A0ABD4TEK3-F1
#
_cell.length_a   1.000
_cell.length_b   1.000
_cell.length_c   1.000
_cell.angle_alpha   90.00
_cell.angle_beta   90.00
_cell.angle_gamma   90.00
#
_symmetry.space_group_name_H-M   'P 1'
#
loop_
_entity.id
_entity.type
_entity.pdbx_description
1 polymer ?
#
loop_
_entity_poly.entity_id
_entity_poly.type
_entity_poly.pdbx_seq_one_letter_code
_entity_poly.pdbx_strand_id
1 'polypeptide(L)'
;MNARFLPEHAVIHMDYVRLLSESFEYAKDAIWGRWVRWLLLLISTIIFPLIYGYTVRVMSGTKPAPELEGWIGLFIDGIKLIVITIVYSIPLIILTLLPFAMYFIPISSTVTPAGSGPEPLLSPELAVFAALAIFVIFIVAAIIIGILSTFAVVRFSRTGRMGEAFRIRTLLTHIGRVGWLNCFIALLVMGIVIAIVQFVLMLIPVIGWLLTLLLTPAFIIFSARYVALLYESAPAPA
;
A
#
# COMPACT_ATOMS: atom_id res chain seq x y z
N MET A 1 32.03 30.97 30.08
CA MET A 1 30.83 30.28 30.57
C MET A 1 30.03 29.89 29.32
N ASN A 2 30.26 28.68 28.81
CA ASN A 2 29.81 28.25 27.49
C ASN A 2 28.35 27.81 27.55
N ALA A 3 27.45 28.60 26.98
CA ALA A 3 26.10 28.17 26.65
C ALA A 3 26.19 27.11 25.54
N ARG A 4 26.26 25.86 25.95
CA ARG A 4 26.11 24.68 25.11
C ARG A 4 24.68 24.72 24.55
N PHE A 5 24.54 25.18 23.32
CA PHE A 5 23.33 25.00 22.53
C PHE A 5 22.94 23.53 22.60
N LEU A 6 21.79 23.26 23.22
CA LEU A 6 21.16 21.96 23.21
C LEU A 6 20.82 21.65 21.75
N PRO A 7 21.06 20.40 21.26
CA PRO A 7 20.58 20.03 19.95
C PRO A 7 19.05 20.14 20.01
N GLU A 8 18.49 21.04 19.19
CA GLU A 8 17.08 21.00 18.85
C GLU A 8 16.76 19.55 18.50
N HIS A 9 15.64 19.06 19.03
CA HIS A 9 15.07 17.79 18.63
C HIS A 9 14.97 17.81 17.11
N ALA A 10 15.95 17.19 16.44
CA ALA A 10 15.97 17.01 15.01
C ALA A 10 14.86 16.01 14.70
N VAL A 11 13.61 16.48 14.76
CA VAL A 11 12.55 15.97 13.92
C VAL A 11 13.11 16.15 12.53
N ILE A 12 13.66 15.08 11.97
CA ILE A 12 13.98 15.03 10.55
C ILE A 12 12.62 15.23 9.87
N HIS A 13 12.33 16.48 9.51
CA HIS A 13 11.13 16.81 8.77
C HIS A 13 11.28 16.09 7.42
N MET A 14 10.47 15.06 7.24
CA MET A 14 10.42 14.34 5.97
C MET A 14 9.99 15.33 4.90
N ASP A 15 10.83 15.52 3.89
CA ASP A 15 10.51 16.38 2.75
C ASP A 15 9.57 15.63 1.79
N TYR A 16 8.26 15.72 2.09
CA TYR A 16 7.22 15.09 1.28
C TYR A 16 7.17 15.66 -0.13
N VAL A 17 7.49 16.95 -0.31
CA VAL A 17 7.50 17.61 -1.62
C VAL A 17 8.61 17.01 -2.48
N ARG A 18 9.80 16.80 -1.89
CA ARG A 18 10.90 16.10 -2.57
C ARG A 18 10.52 14.68 -2.95
N LEU A 19 9.90 13.92 -2.04
CA LEU A 19 9.43 12.55 -2.34
C LEU A 19 8.46 12.53 -3.53
N LEU A 20 7.49 13.46 -3.55
CA LEU A 20 6.54 13.60 -4.66
C LEU A 20 7.23 14.00 -5.97
N SER A 21 8.09 15.02 -5.93
CA SER A 21 8.77 15.55 -7.11
C SER A 21 9.69 14.51 -7.75
N GLU A 22 10.57 13.87 -6.96
CA GLU A 22 11.49 12.85 -7.47
C GLU A 22 10.73 11.63 -8.03
N SER A 23 9.62 11.25 -7.40
CA SER A 23 8.80 10.12 -7.88
C SER A 23 8.04 10.45 -9.15
N PHE A 24 7.55 11.68 -9.25
CA PHE A 24 6.86 12.19 -10.45
C PHE A 24 7.84 12.31 -11.61
N GLU A 25 9.02 12.90 -11.40
CA GLU A 25 10.07 12.98 -12.42
C GLU A 25 10.48 11.59 -12.90
N TYR A 26 10.67 10.64 -11.98
CA TYR A 26 10.99 9.26 -12.35
C TYR A 26 9.89 8.61 -13.19
N ALA A 27 8.61 8.78 -12.82
CA ALA A 27 7.49 8.23 -13.58
C ALA A 27 7.34 8.91 -14.95
N LYS A 28 7.54 10.23 -15.00
CA LYS A 28 7.55 11.01 -16.25
C LYS A 28 8.66 10.51 -17.16
N ASP A 29 9.90 10.40 -16.69
CA ASP A 29 11.04 9.97 -17.49
C ASP A 29 10.95 8.49 -17.92
N ALA A 30 10.20 7.68 -17.17
CA ALA A 30 9.92 6.31 -17.54
C ALA A 30 9.03 6.22 -18.79
N ILE A 31 8.11 7.16 -18.99
CA ILE A 31 7.04 7.08 -19.98
C ILE A 31 7.25 8.08 -21.12
N TRP A 32 7.59 9.31 -20.78
CA TRP A 32 7.68 10.44 -21.70
C TRP A 32 8.81 10.25 -22.70
N GLY A 33 8.49 10.36 -24.00
CA GLY A 33 9.44 10.13 -25.08
C GLY A 33 9.82 8.65 -25.30
N ARG A 34 9.36 7.72 -24.45
CA ARG A 34 9.62 6.27 -24.57
C ARG A 34 8.34 5.50 -24.89
N TRP A 35 7.72 5.82 -26.02
CA TRP A 35 6.44 5.23 -26.45
C TRP A 35 6.42 3.70 -26.48
N VAL A 36 7.52 3.05 -26.88
CA VAL A 36 7.64 1.58 -26.86
C VAL A 36 7.53 1.06 -25.42
N ARG A 37 8.29 1.63 -24.49
CA ARG A 37 8.25 1.22 -23.08
C ARG A 37 6.87 1.44 -22.48
N TRP A 38 6.26 2.59 -22.76
CA TRP A 38 4.90 2.88 -22.30
C TRP A 38 3.87 1.89 -22.84
N LEU A 39 3.95 1.50 -24.11
CA LEU A 39 3.07 0.48 -24.68
C LEU A 39 3.28 -0.88 -24.00
N LEU A 40 4.53 -1.29 -23.76
CA LEU A 40 4.84 -2.53 -23.03
C LEU A 40 4.33 -2.50 -21.58
N LEU A 41 4.40 -1.35 -20.90
CA LEU A 41 3.83 -1.16 -19.57
C LEU A 41 2.31 -1.26 -19.59
N LEU A 42 1.65 -0.74 -20.63
CA LEU A 42 0.20 -0.85 -20.81
C LEU A 42 -0.21 -2.32 -20.96
N ILE A 43 0.49 -3.08 -21.83
CA ILE A 43 0.28 -4.52 -21.99
C ILE A 43 0.52 -5.26 -20.67
N SER A 44 1.57 -4.88 -19.94
CA SER A 44 1.89 -5.46 -18.63
C SER A 44 0.83 -5.16 -17.57
N THR A 45 0.09 -4.05 -17.70
CA THR A 45 -1.01 -3.71 -16.80
C THR A 45 -2.18 -4.67 -16.96
N ILE A 46 -2.44 -5.15 -18.19
CA ILE A 46 -3.46 -6.17 -18.46
C ILE A 46 -3.04 -7.52 -17.86
N ILE A 47 -1.76 -7.86 -17.99
CA ILE A 47 -1.18 -9.08 -17.42
C ILE A 47 -0.63 -8.76 -16.02
N PHE A 48 -1.53 -8.66 -15.04
CA PHE A 48 -1.23 -8.11 -13.71
C PHE A 48 0.11 -8.56 -13.07
N PRO A 49 0.60 -9.83 -13.16
CA PRO A 49 1.90 -10.17 -12.58
C PRO A 49 3.07 -9.43 -13.24
N LEU A 50 2.99 -9.09 -14.53
CA LEU A 50 4.08 -8.39 -15.22
C LEU A 50 4.29 -6.98 -14.69
N ILE A 51 3.21 -6.22 -14.50
CA ILE A 51 3.32 -4.86 -13.94
C ILE A 51 3.78 -4.89 -12.47
N TYR A 52 3.38 -5.90 -11.69
CA TYR A 52 3.90 -6.08 -10.34
C TYR A 52 5.39 -6.48 -10.34
N GLY A 53 5.83 -7.31 -11.28
CA GLY A 53 7.25 -7.59 -11.48
C GLY A 53 8.06 -6.34 -11.81
N TYR A 54 7.49 -5.47 -12.64
CA TYR A 54 8.10 -4.19 -12.96
C TYR A 54 8.18 -3.29 -11.73
N THR A 55 7.11 -3.27 -10.92
CA THR A 55 7.05 -2.56 -9.64
C THR A 55 8.18 -2.99 -8.70
N VAL A 56 8.48 -4.29 -8.63
CA VAL A 56 9.63 -4.82 -7.86
C VAL A 56 10.95 -4.21 -8.35
N ARG A 57 11.17 -4.12 -9.67
CA ARG A 57 12.39 -3.51 -10.23
C ARG A 57 12.50 -2.00 -10.00
N VAL A 58 11.38 -1.30 -9.92
CA VAL A 58 11.37 0.12 -9.56
C VAL A 58 11.71 0.28 -8.07
N MET A 59 11.12 -0.57 -7.22
CA MET A 59 11.35 -0.55 -5.77
C MET A 59 12.76 -0.98 -5.35
N SER A 60 13.48 -1.74 -6.19
CA SER A 60 14.88 -2.07 -5.97
C SER A 60 15.83 -0.85 -6.08
N GLY A 61 15.32 0.29 -6.56
CA GLY A 61 16.07 1.55 -6.62
C GLY A 61 16.76 1.83 -7.96
N THR A 62 16.50 1.02 -8.99
CA THR A 62 17.10 1.13 -10.32
C THR A 62 16.91 2.52 -10.94
N LYS A 63 18.01 3.15 -11.41
CA LYS A 63 18.03 4.43 -12.14
C LYS A 63 18.91 4.28 -13.41
N PRO A 64 18.44 4.69 -14.62
CA PRO A 64 17.10 5.20 -14.94
C PRO A 64 16.02 4.11 -14.80
N ALA A 65 14.75 4.46 -15.05
CA ALA A 65 13.66 3.49 -14.98
C ALA A 65 13.94 2.23 -15.82
N PRO A 66 13.71 1.02 -15.27
CA PRO A 66 14.11 -0.22 -15.91
C PRO A 66 13.36 -0.46 -17.23
N GLU A 67 13.98 -1.22 -18.14
CA GLU A 67 13.30 -1.74 -19.33
C GLU A 67 12.52 -3.03 -19.01
N LEU A 68 11.51 -3.33 -19.83
CA LEU A 68 10.70 -4.56 -19.71
C LEU A 68 11.38 -5.75 -20.41
N GLU A 69 12.55 -6.11 -19.90
CA GLU A 69 13.31 -7.28 -20.36
C GLU A 69 13.13 -8.47 -19.40
N GLY A 70 13.39 -9.70 -19.85
CA GLY A 70 13.31 -10.88 -18.98
C GLY A 70 11.91 -11.10 -18.42
N TRP A 71 10.91 -11.18 -19.31
CA TRP A 71 9.48 -11.30 -19.00
C TRP A 71 9.14 -12.40 -17.99
N ILE A 72 9.82 -13.55 -18.06
CA ILE A 72 9.62 -14.65 -17.11
C ILE A 72 10.02 -14.22 -15.69
N GLY A 73 11.14 -13.51 -15.55
CA GLY A 73 11.59 -12.96 -14.27
C GLY A 73 10.62 -11.93 -13.70
N LEU A 74 10.14 -11.00 -14.56
CA LEU A 74 9.08 -10.05 -14.18
C LEU A 74 7.83 -10.79 -13.69
N PHE A 75 7.37 -11.78 -14.43
CA PHE A 75 6.18 -12.55 -14.07
C PHE A 75 6.34 -13.23 -12.71
N ILE A 76 7.46 -13.92 -12.49
CA ILE A 76 7.76 -14.62 -11.22
C ILE A 76 7.83 -13.63 -10.06
N ASP A 77 8.53 -12.50 -10.22
CA ASP A 77 8.67 -11.51 -9.16
C ASP A 77 7.35 -10.80 -8.85
N GLY A 78 6.49 -10.62 -9.87
CA GLY A 78 5.14 -10.14 -9.69
C GLY A 78 4.25 -11.09 -8.90
N ILE A 79 4.30 -12.40 -9.20
CA ILE A 79 3.60 -13.42 -8.40
C ILE A 79 4.09 -13.39 -6.95
N LYS A 80 5.41 -13.31 -6.72
CA LYS A 80 5.95 -13.21 -5.35
C LYS A 80 5.43 -11.97 -4.62
N LEU A 81 5.39 -10.80 -5.29
CA LEU A 81 4.83 -9.58 -4.72
C LEU A 81 3.36 -9.80 -4.32
N ILE A 82 2.54 -10.38 -5.21
CA ILE A 82 1.13 -10.66 -4.93
C ILE A 82 0.99 -11.60 -3.73
N VAL A 83 1.79 -12.67 -3.66
CA VAL A 83 1.76 -13.59 -2.52
C VAL A 83 2.15 -12.87 -1.23
N ILE A 84 3.17 -12.01 -1.24
CA ILE A 84 3.52 -11.18 -0.07
C ILE A 84 2.33 -10.32 0.34
N THR A 85 1.72 -9.58 -0.59
CA THR A 85 0.57 -8.72 -0.31
C THR A 85 -0.63 -9.50 0.24
N ILE A 86 -0.93 -10.69 -0.32
CA ILE A 86 -1.99 -11.57 0.17
C ILE A 86 -1.69 -12.06 1.58
N VAL A 87 -0.48 -12.52 1.86
CA VAL A 87 -0.11 -13.00 3.20
C VAL A 87 -0.26 -11.89 4.25
N TYR A 88 0.15 -10.66 3.91
CA TYR A 88 -0.05 -9.52 4.78
C TYR A 88 -1.52 -9.10 4.92
N SER A 89 -2.38 -9.35 3.94
CA SER A 89 -3.81 -9.01 4.01
C SER A 89 -4.66 -10.03 4.79
N ILE A 90 -4.15 -11.24 5.07
CA ILE A 90 -4.88 -12.29 5.81
C ILE A 90 -5.53 -11.77 7.11
N PRO A 91 -4.85 -11.01 8.00
CA PRO A 91 -5.48 -10.52 9.22
C PRO A 91 -6.66 -9.59 8.94
N LEU A 92 -6.58 -8.76 7.89
CA LEU A 92 -7.69 -7.88 7.48
C LEU A 92 -8.85 -8.68 6.89
N ILE A 93 -8.54 -9.71 6.10
CA ILE A 93 -9.53 -10.63 5.56
C ILE A 93 -10.26 -11.34 6.71
N ILE A 94 -9.55 -11.84 7.72
CA ILE A 94 -10.19 -12.47 8.89
C ILE A 94 -11.05 -11.45 9.64
N LEU A 95 -10.56 -10.23 9.85
CA LEU A 95 -11.29 -9.18 10.55
C LEU A 95 -12.58 -8.74 9.83
N THR A 96 -12.62 -8.88 8.51
CA THR A 96 -13.82 -8.57 7.69
C THR A 96 -14.76 -9.76 7.53
N LEU A 97 -14.22 -10.95 7.24
CA LEU A 97 -15.00 -12.15 6.98
C LEU A 97 -15.63 -12.73 8.24
N LEU A 98 -15.00 -12.60 9.41
CA LEU A 98 -15.52 -13.20 10.64
C LEU A 98 -16.85 -12.53 11.08
N PRO A 99 -16.95 -11.19 11.19
CA PRO A 99 -18.24 -10.53 11.45
C PRO A 99 -19.26 -10.76 10.33
N PHE A 100 -18.81 -10.77 9.07
CA PHE A 100 -19.68 -11.04 7.93
C PHE A 100 -20.26 -12.45 7.96
N ALA A 101 -19.45 -13.48 8.26
CA ALA A 101 -19.90 -14.86 8.38
C ALA A 101 -20.85 -15.05 9.56
N MET A 102 -20.63 -14.35 10.68
CA MET A 102 -21.55 -14.36 11.83
C MET A 102 -22.95 -13.86 11.48
N TYR A 103 -23.09 -12.95 10.52
CA TYR A 103 -24.40 -12.49 10.02
C TYR A 103 -25.20 -13.61 9.32
N PHE A 104 -24.53 -14.61 8.75
CA PHE A 104 -25.17 -15.72 8.02
C PHE A 104 -25.36 -16.99 8.85
N ILE A 105 -24.96 -17.01 10.13
CA ILE A 105 -25.26 -18.15 11.01
C ILE A 105 -26.75 -18.05 11.36
N PRO A 106 -27.62 -18.96 10.88
CA PRO A 106 -29.01 -18.98 11.33
C PRO A 106 -28.99 -19.31 12.81
N ILE A 107 -29.29 -18.33 13.65
CA ILE A 107 -29.49 -18.59 15.07
C ILE A 107 -30.76 -19.43 15.13
N SER A 108 -30.61 -20.73 15.38
CA SER A 108 -31.72 -21.67 15.55
C SER A 108 -32.62 -21.17 16.68
N SER A 109 -33.67 -20.43 16.33
CA SER A 109 -34.76 -20.07 17.23
C SER A 109 -35.63 -21.30 17.44
N THR A 110 -35.23 -22.18 18.34
CA THR A 110 -36.18 -23.14 18.89
C THR A 110 -37.18 -22.37 19.75
N VAL A 111 -38.34 -22.07 19.14
CA VAL A 111 -39.63 -21.70 19.73
C VAL A 111 -39.59 -20.91 21.03
N THR A 112 -39.71 -19.59 20.93
CA THR A 112 -40.29 -18.78 22.00
C THR A 112 -41.26 -17.75 21.36
N PRO A 113 -42.31 -17.27 22.07
CA PRO A 113 -43.46 -16.54 21.50
C PRO A 113 -43.13 -15.17 20.85
N ALA A 114 -44.12 -14.42 20.35
CA ALA A 114 -43.88 -13.05 19.88
C ALA A 114 -43.22 -12.21 21.00
N GLY A 115 -41.99 -11.74 20.76
CA GLY A 115 -41.05 -11.30 21.81
C GLY A 115 -39.88 -12.28 22.05
N SER A 116 -39.63 -13.20 21.13
CA SER A 116 -38.62 -14.25 21.32
C SER A 116 -38.05 -14.80 20.00
N GLY A 117 -37.66 -13.89 19.12
CA GLY A 117 -36.55 -14.19 18.21
C GLY A 117 -35.28 -14.47 19.02
N PRO A 118 -34.16 -14.81 18.39
CA PRO A 118 -32.88 -14.62 19.06
C PRO A 118 -32.85 -13.15 19.51
N GLU A 119 -32.96 -12.92 20.81
CA GLU A 119 -32.69 -11.60 21.38
C GLU A 119 -31.35 -11.19 20.80
N PRO A 120 -31.27 -10.04 20.10
CA PRO A 120 -29.99 -9.54 19.64
C PRO A 120 -29.00 -9.62 20.80
N LEU A 121 -27.87 -10.32 20.62
CA LEU A 121 -26.86 -10.51 21.67
C LEU A 121 -26.47 -9.18 22.33
N LEU A 122 -26.61 -8.09 21.57
CA LEU A 122 -26.44 -6.71 21.97
C LEU A 122 -27.72 -5.95 21.61
N SER A 123 -28.16 -5.03 22.48
CA SER A 123 -29.22 -4.07 22.12
C SER A 123 -28.84 -3.30 20.84
N PRO A 124 -29.80 -2.77 20.05
CA PRO A 124 -29.49 -2.05 18.81
C PRO A 124 -28.47 -0.92 18.99
N GLU A 125 -28.55 -0.21 20.12
CA GLU A 125 -27.60 0.82 20.52
C GLU A 125 -26.19 0.24 20.72
N LEU A 126 -26.08 -0.84 21.50
CA LEU A 126 -24.81 -1.50 21.79
C LEU A 126 -24.20 -2.18 20.54
N ALA A 127 -25.03 -2.63 19.61
CA ALA A 127 -24.60 -3.18 18.32
C ALA A 127 -23.93 -2.10 17.44
N VAL A 128 -24.47 -0.87 17.42
CA VAL A 128 -23.85 0.27 16.70
C VAL A 128 -22.50 0.62 17.32
N PHE A 129 -22.41 0.68 18.65
CA PHE A 129 -21.12 0.94 19.33
C PHE A 129 -20.09 -0.17 19.07
N ALA A 130 -20.50 -1.44 19.11
CA ALA A 130 -19.63 -2.57 18.80
C ALA A 130 -19.15 -2.53 17.34
N ALA A 131 -20.04 -2.23 16.38
CA ALA A 131 -19.68 -2.08 14.98
C ALA A 131 -18.70 -0.92 14.75
N LEU A 132 -18.90 0.22 15.41
CA LEU A 132 -17.99 1.35 15.34
C LEU A 132 -16.62 1.01 15.94
N ALA A 133 -16.57 0.30 17.08
CA ALA A 133 -15.32 -0.14 17.69
C ALA A 133 -14.55 -1.10 16.78
N ILE A 134 -15.23 -2.09 16.18
CA ILE A 134 -14.64 -3.01 15.20
C ILE A 134 -14.14 -2.23 13.97
N PHE A 135 -14.90 -1.25 13.49
CA PHE A 135 -14.51 -0.41 12.37
C PHE A 135 -13.24 0.40 12.67
N VAL A 136 -13.13 1.02 13.86
CA VAL A 136 -11.92 1.73 14.27
C VAL A 136 -10.72 0.77 14.36
N ILE A 137 -10.90 -0.41 14.94
CA ILE A 137 -9.86 -1.45 15.00
C ILE A 137 -9.43 -1.85 13.59
N PHE A 138 -10.38 -2.02 12.67
CA PHE A 138 -10.11 -2.35 11.28
C PHE A 138 -9.28 -1.26 10.58
N ILE A 139 -9.63 0.01 10.75
CA ILE A 139 -8.87 1.13 10.16
C ILE A 139 -7.44 1.17 10.71
N VAL A 140 -7.27 1.04 12.02
CA VAL A 140 -5.93 1.02 12.64
C VAL A 140 -5.12 -0.18 12.14
N ALA A 141 -5.72 -1.37 12.09
CA ALA A 141 -5.06 -2.56 11.56
C ALA A 141 -4.69 -2.40 10.08
N ALA A 142 -5.57 -1.82 9.27
CA ALA A 142 -5.34 -1.58 7.85
C ALA A 142 -4.17 -0.62 7.61
N ILE A 143 -4.05 0.43 8.41
CA ILE A 143 -2.92 1.36 8.36
C ILE A 143 -1.61 0.65 8.71
N ILE A 144 -1.59 -0.08 9.84
CA ILE A 144 -0.37 -0.77 10.31
C ILE A 144 0.08 -1.82 9.29
N ILE A 145 -0.85 -2.67 8.85
CA ILE A 145 -0.58 -3.74 7.88
C ILE A 145 -0.21 -3.17 6.52
N GLY A 146 -0.85 -2.08 6.09
CA GLY A 146 -0.52 -1.40 4.82
C GLY A 146 0.91 -0.87 4.79
N ILE A 147 1.35 -0.20 5.86
CA ILE A 147 2.75 0.25 6.00
C ILE A 147 3.69 -0.96 6.00
N LEU A 148 3.37 -2.00 6.80
CA LEU A 148 4.21 -3.18 6.93
C LEU A 148 4.37 -3.93 5.59
N SER A 149 3.27 -4.12 4.86
CA SER A 149 3.24 -4.74 3.54
C SER A 149 4.07 -3.95 2.53
N THR A 150 3.95 -2.62 2.54
CA THR A 150 4.71 -1.73 1.66
C THR A 150 6.22 -1.89 1.87
N PHE A 151 6.68 -1.84 3.13
CA PHE A 151 8.10 -2.04 3.47
C PHE A 151 8.58 -3.48 3.20
N ALA A 152 7.71 -4.47 3.38
CA ALA A 152 8.00 -5.86 3.06
C ALA A 152 8.32 -6.05 1.57
N VAL A 153 7.51 -5.45 0.68
CA VAL A 153 7.72 -5.52 -0.77
C VAL A 153 9.00 -4.80 -1.18
N VAL A 154 9.31 -3.62 -0.61
CA VAL A 154 10.59 -2.94 -0.90
C VAL A 154 11.77 -3.80 -0.46
N ARG A 155 11.72 -4.39 0.73
CA ARG A 155 12.81 -5.23 1.22
C ARG A 155 13.00 -6.48 0.35
N PHE A 156 11.91 -7.12 -0.07
CA PHE A 156 11.96 -8.19 -1.07
C PHE A 156 12.64 -7.71 -2.36
N SER A 157 12.24 -6.55 -2.86
CA SER A 157 12.78 -5.95 -4.09
C SER A 157 14.27 -5.64 -4.00
N ARG A 158 14.76 -5.25 -2.81
CA ARG A 158 16.18 -4.93 -2.57
C ARG A 158 17.06 -6.16 -2.35
N THR A 159 16.50 -7.20 -1.74
CA THR A 159 17.26 -8.40 -1.35
C THR A 159 17.13 -9.54 -2.37
N GLY A 160 16.13 -9.50 -3.25
CA GLY A 160 15.77 -10.59 -4.16
C GLY A 160 15.21 -11.83 -3.45
N ARG A 161 15.08 -11.80 -2.12
CA ARG A 161 14.69 -12.95 -1.29
C ARG A 161 13.33 -12.71 -0.67
N MET A 162 12.35 -13.52 -1.06
CA MET A 162 10.98 -13.41 -0.58
C MET A 162 10.88 -13.57 0.94
N GLY A 163 11.71 -14.41 1.56
CA GLY A 163 11.75 -14.59 3.01
C GLY A 163 12.08 -13.32 3.81
N GLU A 164 12.81 -12.38 3.21
CA GLU A 164 13.12 -11.09 3.85
C GLU A 164 11.90 -10.20 4.00
N ALA A 165 10.88 -10.39 3.15
CA ALA A 165 9.58 -9.72 3.26
C ALA A 165 8.83 -10.10 4.54
N PHE A 166 9.11 -11.26 5.13
CA PHE A 166 8.39 -11.76 6.30
C PHE A 166 9.17 -11.63 7.60
N ARG A 167 10.33 -10.97 7.58
CA ARG A 167 11.08 -10.62 8.79
C ARG A 167 10.44 -9.43 9.50
N ILE A 168 9.26 -9.66 10.09
CA ILE A 168 8.41 -8.63 10.71
C ILE A 168 9.22 -7.78 11.71
N ARG A 169 10.04 -8.40 12.58
CA ARG A 169 10.86 -7.66 13.55
C ARG A 169 11.76 -6.63 12.87
N THR A 170 12.44 -6.99 11.80
CA THR A 170 13.32 -6.07 11.09
C THR A 170 12.54 -4.98 10.37
N LEU A 171 11.36 -5.30 9.81
CA LEU A 171 10.49 -4.29 9.20
C LEU A 171 10.00 -3.28 10.23
N LEU A 172 9.55 -3.73 11.40
CA LEU A 172 9.13 -2.87 12.51
C LEU A 172 10.29 -1.98 12.98
N THR A 173 11.51 -2.52 13.08
CA THR A 173 12.71 -1.72 13.39
C THR A 173 12.98 -0.67 12.32
N HIS A 174 12.89 -1.03 11.04
CA HIS A 174 13.10 -0.08 9.94
C HIS A 174 12.04 1.03 9.98
N ILE A 175 10.75 0.67 10.05
CA ILE A 175 9.64 1.63 10.14
C ILE A 175 9.79 2.53 11.38
N GLY A 176 10.24 1.97 12.50
CA GLY A 176 10.55 2.73 13.71
C GLY A 176 11.68 3.76 13.52
N ARG A 177 12.69 3.45 12.69
CA ARG A 177 13.77 4.39 12.34
C ARG A 177 13.30 5.52 11.42
N VAL A 178 12.43 5.24 10.46
CA VAL A 178 11.80 6.26 9.60
C VAL A 178 10.81 7.12 10.41
N GLY A 179 10.13 6.48 11.35
CA GLY A 179 9.05 7.04 12.17
C GLY A 179 7.68 6.62 11.65
N TRP A 180 6.87 5.99 12.49
CA TRP A 180 5.52 5.51 12.13
C TRP A 180 4.62 6.63 11.58
N LEU A 181 4.64 7.79 12.24
CA LEU A 181 3.87 8.95 11.80
C LEU A 181 4.38 9.48 10.45
N ASN A 182 5.71 9.51 10.25
CA ASN A 182 6.29 9.92 8.97
C ASN A 182 5.90 8.97 7.84
N CYS A 183 5.94 7.65 8.07
CA CYS A 183 5.46 6.65 7.11
C CYS A 183 3.98 6.84 6.79
N PHE A 184 3.14 7.02 7.81
CA PHE A 184 1.71 7.24 7.63
C PHE A 184 1.43 8.50 6.82
N ILE A 185 2.01 9.65 7.23
CA ILE A 185 1.82 10.92 6.51
C ILE A 185 2.36 10.81 5.09
N ALA A 186 3.51 10.17 4.87
CA ALA A 186 4.07 10.01 3.52
C ALA A 186 3.10 9.22 2.62
N LEU A 187 2.58 8.08 3.08
CA LEU A 187 1.63 7.29 2.31
C LEU A 187 0.27 8.00 2.14
N LEU A 188 -0.15 8.76 3.16
CA LEU A 188 -1.36 9.57 3.10
C LEU A 188 -1.24 10.67 2.04
N VAL A 189 -0.13 11.42 2.02
CA VAL A 189 0.14 12.47 1.03
C VAL A 189 0.15 11.90 -0.39
N MET A 190 0.89 10.80 -0.61
CA MET A 190 0.88 10.08 -1.89
C MET A 190 -0.53 9.64 -2.29
N GLY A 191 -1.27 9.05 -1.34
CA GLY A 191 -2.64 8.59 -1.56
C GLY A 191 -3.59 9.73 -1.93
N ILE A 192 -3.50 10.88 -1.26
CA ILE A 192 -4.29 12.07 -1.56
C ILE A 192 -3.98 12.59 -2.97
N VAL A 193 -2.70 12.68 -3.34
CA VAL A 193 -2.31 13.12 -4.70
C VAL A 193 -2.91 12.22 -5.77
N ILE A 194 -2.79 10.89 -5.61
CA ILE A 194 -3.38 9.93 -6.54
C ILE A 194 -4.91 10.03 -6.54
N ALA A 195 -5.54 10.16 -5.36
CA ALA A 195 -6.99 10.26 -5.24
C ALA A 195 -7.54 11.52 -5.91
N ILE A 196 -6.87 12.66 -5.77
CA ILE A 196 -7.27 13.91 -6.44
C ILE A 196 -7.21 13.73 -7.96
N VAL A 197 -6.13 13.15 -8.49
CA VAL A 197 -6.00 12.93 -9.94
C VAL A 197 -7.08 11.97 -10.43
N GLN A 198 -7.31 10.86 -9.73
CA GLN A 198 -8.36 9.90 -10.09
C GLN A 198 -9.77 10.52 -10.00
N PHE A 199 -10.02 11.34 -8.99
CA PHE A 199 -11.28 12.07 -8.84
C PHE A 199 -11.52 13.00 -10.04
N VAL A 200 -10.52 13.79 -10.43
CA VAL A 200 -10.61 14.66 -11.62
C VAL A 200 -10.86 13.86 -12.90
N LEU A 201 -10.19 12.71 -13.07
CA LEU A 201 -10.43 11.84 -14.22
C LEU A 201 -11.85 11.27 -14.23
N MET A 202 -12.39 10.90 -13.07
CA MET A 202 -13.74 10.37 -12.92
C MET A 202 -14.84 11.40 -13.28
N LEU A 203 -14.56 12.70 -13.11
CA LEU A 203 -15.48 13.77 -13.53
C LEU A 203 -15.65 13.87 -15.05
N ILE A 204 -14.76 13.27 -15.85
CA ILE A 204 -14.84 13.26 -17.31
C ILE A 204 -15.67 12.03 -17.75
N PRO A 205 -16.91 12.21 -18.25
CA PRO A 205 -17.73 11.09 -18.67
C PRO A 205 -17.10 10.34 -19.85
N VAL A 206 -17.20 9.02 -19.85
CA VAL A 206 -16.71 8.10 -20.91
C VAL A 206 -15.18 8.11 -21.09
N ILE A 207 -14.57 9.25 -21.42
CA ILE A 207 -13.14 9.40 -21.71
C ILE A 207 -12.27 9.24 -20.43
N GLY A 208 -12.79 9.63 -19.27
CA GLY A 208 -12.07 9.52 -17.99
C GLY A 208 -11.59 8.10 -17.67
N TRP A 209 -12.39 7.09 -18.00
CA TRP A 209 -12.04 5.68 -17.84
C TRP A 209 -10.86 5.27 -18.72
N LEU A 210 -10.83 5.73 -19.98
CA LEU A 210 -9.73 5.45 -20.90
C LEU A 210 -8.45 6.14 -20.46
N LEU A 211 -8.53 7.40 -20.03
CA LEU A 211 -7.39 8.13 -19.49
C LEU A 211 -6.84 7.49 -18.21
N THR A 212 -7.71 6.96 -17.35
CA THR A 212 -7.30 6.24 -16.14
C THR A 212 -6.50 4.99 -16.49
N LEU A 213 -6.97 4.20 -17.45
CA LEU A 213 -6.24 3.03 -17.94
C LEU A 213 -4.87 3.42 -18.53
N LEU A 214 -4.85 4.52 -19.28
CA LEU A 214 -3.64 5.06 -19.91
C LEU A 214 -2.58 5.55 -18.91
N LEU A 215 -3.04 6.12 -17.79
CA LEU A 215 -2.20 6.65 -16.72
C LEU A 215 -1.89 5.61 -15.63
N THR A 216 -2.50 4.42 -15.69
CA THR A 216 -2.27 3.36 -14.70
C THR A 216 -0.79 3.01 -14.53
N PRO A 217 0.00 2.80 -15.62
CA PRO A 217 1.43 2.60 -15.48
C PRO A 217 2.15 3.75 -14.77
N ALA A 218 1.75 5.00 -15.04
CA ALA A 218 2.35 6.18 -14.42
C ALA A 218 2.08 6.18 -12.91
N PHE A 219 0.84 5.92 -12.48
CA PHE A 219 0.49 5.84 -11.07
C PHE A 219 1.24 4.73 -10.34
N ILE A 220 1.40 3.57 -10.97
CA ILE A 220 2.13 2.43 -10.38
C ILE A 220 3.61 2.77 -10.22
N ILE A 221 4.26 3.30 -11.26
CA ILE A 221 5.68 3.66 -11.23
C ILE A 221 5.94 4.77 -10.22
N PHE A 222 5.10 5.80 -10.21
CA PHE A 222 5.13 6.88 -9.23
C PHE A 222 5.06 6.33 -7.80
N SER A 223 4.05 5.51 -7.51
CA SER A 223 3.84 4.92 -6.18
C SER A 223 5.03 4.04 -5.76
N ALA A 224 5.52 3.21 -6.69
CA ALA A 224 6.65 2.33 -6.46
C ALA A 224 7.93 3.11 -6.12
N ARG A 225 8.19 4.19 -6.86
CA ARG A 225 9.35 5.05 -6.61
C ARG A 225 9.20 5.84 -5.31
N TYR A 226 8.02 6.35 -5.02
CA TYR A 226 7.73 7.09 -3.79
C TYR A 226 7.97 6.22 -2.57
N VAL A 227 7.45 4.99 -2.59
CA VAL A 227 7.66 4.00 -1.56
C VAL A 227 9.15 3.62 -1.43
N ALA A 228 9.88 3.49 -2.53
CA ALA A 228 11.31 3.22 -2.50
C ALA A 228 12.09 4.35 -1.83
N LEU A 229 11.76 5.62 -2.13
CA LEU A 229 12.38 6.78 -1.51
C LEU A 229 12.02 6.91 -0.03
N LEU A 230 10.77 6.61 0.33
CA LEU A 230 10.34 6.55 1.73
C LEU A 230 11.13 5.49 2.50
N TYR A 231 11.37 4.32 1.91
CA TYR A 231 12.21 3.29 2.50
C TYR A 231 13.69 3.73 2.61
N GLU A 232 14.21 4.47 1.63
CA GLU A 232 15.58 5.00 1.64
C GLU A 232 15.79 6.15 2.63
N SER A 233 14.71 6.73 3.19
CA SER A 233 14.80 7.85 4.13
C SER A 233 15.46 7.49 5.46
N ALA A 234 15.58 6.20 5.79
CA ALA A 234 16.35 5.72 6.93
C ALA A 234 17.27 4.55 6.53
N PRO A 235 18.41 4.36 7.22
CA PRO A 235 19.30 3.23 6.97
C PRO A 235 18.61 1.90 7.26
N ALA A 236 18.64 1.00 6.28
CA ALA A 236 18.10 -0.34 6.43
C ALA A 236 18.80 -1.11 7.57
N PRO A 237 18.05 -1.74 8.48
CA PRO A 237 18.62 -2.65 9.44
C PRO A 237 19.14 -3.90 8.71
N ALA A 238 20.29 -4.40 9.18
CA ALA A 238 20.89 -5.66 8.72
C ALA A 238 19.92 -6.84 8.88
#